data_AF-A0A7X4XLL1-F1
#
_entry.id   AF-A0A7X4XLL1-F1
#
_cell.length_a   1.000
_cell.length_b   1.000
_cell.length_c   1.000
_cell.angle_alpha   90.00
_cell.angle_beta   90.00
_cell.angle_gamma   90.00
#
_symmetry.space_group_name_H-M   'P 1'
#
loop_
_entity.id
_entity.type
_entity.pdbx_description
1 polymer ?
#
loop_
_entity_poly.entity_id
_entity_poly.type
_entity_poly.pdbx_seq_one_letter_code
_entity_poly.pdbx_strand_id
1 'polypeptide(L)'
;MIIVDKHDAVTLKISTEMSKSKKLDLDAYLFIPGELGLTPEVMSESEFFYSSIHQKRSYYSDKILLPLVHSRLAQRGRLSSTQYRVSLSLFAYQYVIALDRAVSQLNSNSDNVTADEVDTVIELSLDILKRLRRTIPYEESIKRYYANIDNYLSWYTEQKFLSIIAHLTRDSDYKTIKERLITLVEKEQAHRALNHYNSPKADTDITRLSNKMRLLRRLIEHPIILNEKVTSLGNNMKRAVKGLATGLIMVIVTITAVSARDYWGEITASFIIAMSFIYALREIFKDDLRDMLWRWIRKGKPKWRRRYFDPSTA
;
A
#
# COMPACT_ATOMS: atom_id res chain seq x y z
N MET A 1 4.75 3.59 -16.71
CA MET A 1 6.14 3.68 -16.23
C MET A 1 6.20 3.00 -14.87
N ILE A 2 7.20 2.13 -14.65
CA ILE A 2 7.41 1.44 -13.37
C ILE A 2 8.62 2.11 -12.71
N ILE A 3 8.44 2.60 -11.48
CA ILE A 3 9.49 3.20 -10.66
C ILE A 3 9.81 2.22 -9.55
N VAL A 4 11.10 1.93 -9.36
CA VAL A 4 11.58 1.04 -8.30
C VAL A 4 12.49 1.86 -7.40
N ASP A 5 12.03 2.07 -6.16
CA ASP A 5 12.76 2.82 -5.15
C ASP A 5 13.13 1.88 -3.99
N LYS A 6 14.35 2.02 -3.48
CA LYS A 6 14.73 1.43 -2.20
C LYS A 6 14.15 2.30 -1.09
N HIS A 7 13.18 1.79 -0.34
CA HIS A 7 12.56 2.55 0.75
C HIS A 7 13.46 2.56 1.98
N ASP A 8 13.96 1.38 2.37
CA ASP A 8 14.89 1.17 3.48
C ASP A 8 15.91 0.07 3.10
N ALA A 9 16.80 -0.31 4.02
CA ALA A 9 17.74 -1.42 3.81
C ALA A 9 17.08 -2.74 3.38
N VAL A 10 15.83 -2.98 3.80
CA VAL A 10 15.12 -4.27 3.64
C VAL A 10 13.84 -4.15 2.80
N THR A 11 13.40 -2.93 2.48
CA THR A 11 12.09 -2.69 1.83
C THR A 11 12.28 -2.16 0.42
N LEU A 12 11.75 -2.88 -0.56
CA LEU A 12 11.71 -2.45 -1.96
C LEU A 12 10.31 -1.96 -2.32
N LYS A 13 10.21 -0.74 -2.85
CA LYS A 13 8.95 -0.11 -3.24
C LYS A 13 8.85 -0.06 -4.76
N ILE A 14 7.90 -0.84 -5.30
CA ILE A 14 7.54 -0.78 -6.72
C ILE A 14 6.30 0.11 -6.85
N SER A 15 6.44 1.19 -7.61
CA SER A 15 5.36 2.13 -7.89
C SER A 15 5.06 2.11 -9.38
N THR A 16 3.80 1.89 -9.73
CA THR A 16 3.35 1.91 -11.12
C THR A 16 2.13 2.79 -11.24
N GLU A 17 2.13 3.66 -12.23
CA GLU A 17 0.94 4.37 -12.65
C GLU A 17 0.20 3.52 -13.67
N MET A 18 -1.07 3.23 -13.40
CA MET A 18 -1.94 2.58 -14.38
C MET A 18 -2.49 3.64 -15.32
N SER A 19 -2.13 3.55 -16.61
CA SER A 19 -2.70 4.41 -17.64
C SER A 19 -4.17 4.04 -17.90
N LYS A 20 -4.82 4.64 -18.92
CA LYS A 20 -6.18 4.26 -19.37
C LYS A 20 -6.33 2.76 -19.66
N SER A 21 -5.22 2.05 -19.89
CA SER A 21 -5.18 0.59 -19.92
C SER A 21 -5.56 0.02 -18.54
N LYS A 22 -6.69 -0.68 -18.48
CA LYS A 22 -7.16 -1.36 -17.26
C LYS A 22 -6.31 -2.59 -16.87
N LYS A 23 -5.24 -2.90 -17.61
CA LYS A 23 -4.40 -4.08 -17.40
C LYS A 23 -2.92 -3.72 -17.38
N LEU A 24 -2.22 -4.29 -16.42
CA LEU A 24 -0.78 -4.25 -16.27
C LEU A 24 -0.36 -5.63 -15.79
N ASP A 25 0.47 -6.30 -16.58
CA ASP A 25 1.11 -7.56 -16.21
C ASP A 25 2.51 -7.23 -15.71
N LEU A 26 2.83 -7.69 -14.49
CA LEU A 26 4.10 -7.45 -13.82
C LEU A 26 4.62 -8.79 -13.29
N ASP A 27 5.74 -9.23 -13.85
CA ASP A 27 6.46 -10.42 -13.39
C ASP A 27 7.64 -9.98 -12.53
N ALA A 28 7.70 -10.50 -11.30
CA ALA A 28 8.77 -10.22 -10.35
C ALA A 28 9.44 -11.54 -9.92
N TYR A 29 10.76 -11.58 -10.02
CA TYR A 29 11.56 -12.75 -9.64
C TYR A 29 12.46 -12.37 -8.46
N LEU A 30 12.31 -13.09 -7.35
CA LEU A 30 13.16 -12.94 -6.18
C LEU A 30 14.14 -14.12 -6.15
N PHE A 31 15.43 -13.82 -6.26
CA PHE A 31 16.48 -14.82 -6.14
C PHE A 31 16.98 -14.85 -4.69
N ILE A 32 16.85 -16.00 -4.06
CA ILE A 32 17.22 -16.21 -2.66
C ILE A 32 18.42 -17.14 -2.62
N PRO A 33 19.53 -16.77 -1.97
CA PRO A 33 20.66 -17.66 -1.74
C PRO A 33 20.23 -18.98 -1.08
N GLY A 34 20.69 -20.11 -1.62
CA GLY A 34 20.32 -21.44 -1.11
C GLY A 34 20.74 -21.70 0.34
N GLU A 35 21.75 -20.97 0.83
CA GLU A 35 22.27 -21.06 2.19
C GLU A 35 21.28 -20.58 3.26
N LEU A 36 20.27 -19.79 2.89
CA LEU A 36 19.26 -19.27 3.83
C LEU A 36 18.27 -20.35 4.31
N GLY A 37 18.28 -21.54 3.72
CA GLY A 37 17.46 -22.67 4.19
C GLY A 37 15.96 -22.39 4.18
N LEU A 38 15.47 -21.48 3.33
CA LEU A 38 14.04 -21.17 3.24
C LEU A 38 13.27 -22.35 2.66
N THR A 39 12.76 -23.20 3.54
CA THR A 39 11.86 -24.29 3.20
C THR A 39 10.41 -23.90 3.51
N PRO A 40 9.42 -24.58 2.88
CA PRO A 40 8.01 -24.41 3.23
C PRO A 40 7.68 -24.70 4.70
N GLU A 41 8.59 -25.35 5.43
CA GLU A 41 8.48 -25.64 6.86
C GLU A 41 8.87 -24.43 7.73
N VAL A 42 9.85 -23.63 7.29
CA VAL A 42 10.29 -22.41 7.98
C VAL A 42 9.32 -21.26 7.74
N MET A 43 8.88 -21.08 6.49
CA MET A 43 7.91 -20.06 6.12
C MET A 43 6.96 -20.58 5.06
N SER A 44 5.67 -20.58 5.37
CA SER A 44 4.67 -20.99 4.40
C SER A 44 4.54 -19.94 3.28
N GLU A 45 4.23 -20.40 2.06
CA GLU A 45 4.02 -19.49 0.92
C GLU A 45 2.91 -18.45 1.19
N SER A 46 1.86 -18.85 1.90
CA SER A 46 0.80 -17.95 2.32
C SER A 46 1.28 -16.88 3.29
N GLU A 47 2.06 -17.29 4.28
CA GLU A 47 2.60 -16.38 5.28
C GLU A 47 3.52 -15.37 4.63
N PHE A 48 4.45 -15.80 3.76
CA PHE A 48 5.28 -14.90 2.97
C PHE A 48 4.43 -13.88 2.18
N PHE A 49 3.39 -14.34 1.48
CA PHE A 49 2.53 -13.44 0.70
C PHE A 49 1.82 -12.39 1.58
N TYR A 50 1.26 -12.79 2.72
CA TYR A 50 0.50 -11.88 3.59
C TYR A 50 1.39 -10.97 4.45
N SER A 51 2.57 -11.45 4.85
CA SER A 51 3.49 -10.71 5.71
C SER A 51 4.44 -9.80 4.93
N SER A 52 4.87 -10.21 3.74
CA SER A 52 5.96 -9.56 3.02
C SER A 52 5.49 -8.77 1.80
N ILE A 53 4.33 -9.10 1.22
CA ILE A 53 3.81 -8.43 0.01
C ILE A 53 2.65 -7.50 0.38
N HIS A 54 2.99 -6.23 0.57
CA HIS A 54 2.01 -5.17 0.77
C HIS A 54 1.76 -4.40 -0.53
N GLN A 55 0.48 -4.32 -0.94
CA GLN A 55 0.07 -3.53 -2.09
C GLN A 55 -0.94 -2.49 -1.63
N LYS A 56 -0.72 -1.24 -2.03
CA LYS A 56 -1.70 -0.18 -1.87
C LYS A 56 -2.02 0.39 -3.25
N ARG A 57 -3.30 0.67 -3.49
CA ARG A 57 -3.74 1.38 -4.70
C ARG A 57 -4.43 2.65 -4.27
N SER A 58 -4.10 3.74 -4.93
CA SER A 58 -4.68 5.05 -4.69
C SER A 58 -5.11 5.67 -6.02
N TYR A 59 -6.08 6.56 -5.97
CA TYR A 59 -6.34 7.44 -7.09
C TYR A 59 -5.08 8.27 -7.42
N TYR A 60 -4.84 8.43 -8.72
CA TYR A 60 -3.78 9.27 -9.27
C TYR A 60 -4.41 10.24 -10.26
N SER A 61 -3.91 11.47 -10.29
CA SER A 61 -4.30 12.49 -11.25
C SER A 61 -3.03 13.14 -11.78
N ASP A 62 -2.92 13.23 -13.10
CA ASP A 62 -1.92 14.01 -13.84
C ASP A 62 -2.35 15.49 -13.97
N LYS A 63 -3.64 15.77 -13.78
CA LYS A 63 -4.19 17.11 -13.87
C LYS A 63 -3.89 17.93 -12.63
N ILE A 64 -3.63 19.22 -12.85
CA ILE A 64 -3.56 20.25 -11.81
C ILE A 64 -4.97 20.44 -11.24
N LEU A 65 -5.24 19.80 -10.10
CA LEU A 65 -6.50 19.94 -9.38
C LEU A 65 -6.47 21.26 -8.61
N LEU A 66 -7.05 22.32 -9.18
CA LEU A 66 -7.10 23.63 -8.54
C LEU A 66 -8.09 23.61 -7.37
N PRO A 67 -7.64 23.76 -6.11
CA PRO A 67 -8.54 23.77 -4.94
C PRO A 67 -9.63 24.81 -5.08
N LEU A 68 -9.28 25.97 -5.66
CA LEU A 68 -10.18 27.09 -5.94
C LEU A 68 -11.43 26.69 -6.73
N VAL A 69 -11.27 25.90 -7.78
CA VAL A 69 -12.39 25.54 -8.67
C VAL A 69 -13.32 24.57 -7.95
N HIS A 70 -12.75 23.57 -7.26
CA HIS A 70 -13.52 22.59 -6.50
C HIS A 70 -14.24 23.21 -5.30
N SER A 71 -13.60 24.13 -4.58
CA SER A 71 -14.23 24.91 -3.50
C SER A 71 -15.39 25.75 -4.03
N ARG A 72 -15.25 26.42 -5.19
CA ARG A 72 -16.34 27.19 -5.79
C ARG A 72 -17.48 26.31 -6.32
N LEU A 73 -17.18 25.15 -6.89
CA LEU A 73 -18.20 24.21 -7.35
C LEU A 73 -18.98 23.60 -6.18
N ALA A 74 -18.29 23.28 -5.08
CA ALA A 74 -18.92 22.85 -3.83
C ALA A 74 -19.83 23.95 -3.26
N GLN A 75 -19.36 25.20 -3.21
CA GLN A 75 -20.17 26.35 -2.77
C GLN A 75 -21.43 26.55 -3.62
N ARG A 76 -21.38 26.25 -4.92
CA ARG A 76 -22.52 26.35 -5.83
C ARG A 76 -23.44 25.12 -5.81
N GLY A 77 -23.21 24.17 -4.90
CA GLY A 77 -23.98 22.92 -4.82
C GLY A 77 -23.79 21.98 -6.03
N ARG A 78 -22.78 22.23 -6.86
CA ARG A 78 -22.50 21.46 -8.09
C ARG A 78 -21.49 20.32 -7.88
N LEU A 79 -20.96 20.18 -6.67
CA LEU A 79 -20.00 19.14 -6.28
C LEU A 79 -20.47 18.50 -4.98
N SER A 80 -20.50 17.16 -4.92
CA SER A 80 -20.86 16.49 -3.66
C SER A 80 -19.78 16.68 -2.60
N SER A 81 -20.14 16.57 -1.31
CA SER A 81 -19.17 16.61 -0.21
C SER A 81 -18.11 15.52 -0.34
N THR A 82 -18.48 14.34 -0.84
CA THR A 82 -17.55 13.22 -1.10
C THR A 82 -16.55 13.55 -2.20
N GLN A 83 -17.01 14.09 -3.34
CA GLN A 83 -16.16 14.52 -4.44
C GLN A 83 -15.22 15.66 -4.02
N TYR A 84 -15.72 16.60 -3.21
CA TYR A 84 -14.89 17.64 -2.63
C TYR A 84 -13.76 17.05 -1.79
N ARG A 85 -14.07 16.16 -0.85
CA ARG A 85 -13.07 15.51 0.00
C ARG A 85 -12.00 14.82 -0.84
N VAL A 86 -12.40 13.96 -1.79
CA VAL A 86 -11.45 13.27 -2.69
C VAL A 86 -10.57 14.26 -3.45
N SER A 87 -11.15 15.31 -4.04
CA SER A 87 -10.38 16.31 -4.80
C SER A 87 -9.37 17.06 -3.93
N LEU A 88 -9.76 17.44 -2.72
CA LEU A 88 -8.91 18.19 -1.80
C LEU A 88 -7.80 17.29 -1.22
N SER A 89 -8.15 16.04 -0.90
CA SER A 89 -7.19 15.02 -0.49
C SER A 89 -6.15 14.78 -1.57
N LEU A 90 -6.57 14.60 -2.83
CA LEU A 90 -5.66 14.38 -3.96
C LEU A 90 -4.67 15.54 -4.12
N PHE A 91 -5.16 16.77 -4.07
CA PHE A 91 -4.32 17.96 -4.11
C PHE A 91 -3.31 17.98 -2.95
N ALA A 92 -3.78 17.76 -1.71
CA ALA A 92 -2.91 17.76 -0.54
C ALA A 92 -1.85 16.64 -0.60
N TYR A 93 -2.25 15.45 -1.06
CA TYR A 93 -1.36 14.30 -1.20
C TYR A 93 -0.28 14.52 -2.26
N GLN A 94 -0.65 15.09 -3.42
CA GLN A 94 0.30 15.48 -4.46
C GLN A 94 1.32 16.49 -3.95
N TYR A 95 0.86 17.53 -3.23
CA TYR A 95 1.75 18.52 -2.65
C TYR A 95 2.73 17.91 -1.64
N VAL A 96 2.23 17.06 -0.74
CA VAL A 96 3.06 16.35 0.26
C VAL A 96 4.14 15.51 -0.42
N ILE A 97 3.79 14.71 -1.43
CA ILE A 97 4.76 13.90 -2.17
C ILE A 97 5.76 14.76 -2.93
N ALA A 98 5.30 15.82 -3.60
CA ALA A 98 6.15 16.70 -4.38
C ALA A 98 7.16 17.42 -3.48
N LEU A 99 6.71 17.96 -2.35
CA LEU A 99 7.57 18.63 -1.37
C LEU A 99 8.55 17.65 -0.72
N ASP A 100 8.10 16.44 -0.36
CA ASP A 100 8.96 15.38 0.19
C ASP A 100 10.11 15.06 -0.77
N ARG A 101 9.79 14.80 -2.05
CA ARG A 101 10.78 14.50 -3.09
C ARG A 101 11.74 15.66 -3.33
N ALA A 102 11.22 16.89 -3.46
CA ALA A 102 12.04 18.07 -3.68
C ALA A 102 13.03 18.29 -2.53
N VAL A 103 12.55 18.22 -1.28
CA VAL A 103 13.40 18.38 -0.09
C VAL A 103 14.39 17.23 0.07
N SER A 104 13.97 15.99 -0.20
CA SER A 104 14.88 14.84 -0.15
C SER A 104 15.99 14.93 -1.20
N GLN A 105 15.69 15.45 -2.40
CA GLN A 105 16.69 15.68 -3.45
C GLN A 105 17.69 16.76 -3.03
N LEU A 106 17.21 17.87 -2.44
CA LEU A 106 18.08 18.91 -1.89
C LEU A 106 18.97 18.35 -0.77
N ASN A 107 18.40 17.63 0.19
CA ASN A 107 19.15 17.11 1.33
C ASN A 107 20.18 16.03 0.93
N SER A 108 19.91 15.25 -0.12
CA SER A 108 20.83 14.21 -0.58
C SER A 108 22.05 14.77 -1.31
N ASN A 109 21.93 15.98 -1.89
CA ASN A 109 22.97 16.66 -2.65
C ASN A 109 23.54 17.89 -1.90
N SER A 110 23.54 17.86 -0.56
CA SER A 110 23.81 19.03 0.31
C SER A 110 25.05 19.86 -0.06
N ASP A 111 26.07 19.25 -0.64
CA ASP A 111 27.34 19.90 -0.99
C ASP A 111 27.27 20.72 -2.29
N ASN A 112 26.30 20.44 -3.16
CA ASN A 112 26.10 21.08 -4.46
C ASN A 112 24.75 21.81 -4.59
N VAL A 113 23.97 21.92 -3.51
CA VAL A 113 22.68 22.61 -3.55
C VAL A 113 22.91 24.09 -3.84
N THR A 114 22.28 24.60 -4.89
CA THR A 114 22.36 26.04 -5.18
C THR A 114 21.29 26.82 -4.42
N ALA A 115 21.57 28.10 -4.13
CA ALA A 115 20.60 29.03 -3.56
C ALA A 115 19.28 29.07 -4.33
N ASP A 116 19.36 29.06 -5.66
CA ASP A 116 18.22 29.16 -6.58
C ASP A 116 17.31 27.93 -6.51
N GLU A 117 17.87 26.73 -6.30
CA GLU A 117 17.07 25.51 -6.14
C GLU A 117 16.23 25.55 -4.85
N VAL A 118 16.81 26.04 -3.76
CA VAL A 118 16.08 26.21 -2.49
C VAL A 118 14.98 27.27 -2.66
N ASP A 119 15.29 28.38 -3.31
CA ASP A 119 14.32 29.44 -3.58
C ASP A 119 13.16 28.96 -4.46
N THR A 120 13.45 28.14 -5.48
CA THR A 120 12.41 27.52 -6.32
C THR A 120 11.46 26.67 -5.49
N VAL A 121 11.97 25.86 -4.56
CA VAL A 121 11.13 25.05 -3.66
C VAL A 121 10.30 25.93 -2.74
N ILE A 122 10.86 27.01 -2.21
CA ILE A 122 10.13 27.99 -1.39
C ILE A 122 8.98 28.60 -2.18
N GLU A 123 9.25 29.13 -3.38
CA GLU A 123 8.24 29.80 -4.21
C GLU A 123 7.09 28.88 -4.61
N LEU A 124 7.41 27.66 -5.06
CA LEU A 124 6.41 26.66 -5.41
C LEU A 124 5.54 26.29 -4.19
N SER A 125 6.16 26.09 -3.04
CA SER A 125 5.44 25.77 -1.80
C SER A 125 4.47 26.88 -1.40
N LEU A 126 4.92 28.14 -1.46
CA LEU A 126 4.10 29.29 -1.12
C LEU A 126 2.96 29.51 -2.12
N ASP A 127 3.20 29.35 -3.43
CA ASP A 127 2.16 29.49 -4.44
C ASP A 127 1.08 28.41 -4.29
N ILE A 128 1.47 27.17 -4.01
CA ILE A 128 0.54 26.05 -3.78
C ILE A 128 -0.32 26.31 -2.53
N LEU A 129 0.29 26.70 -1.40
CA LEU A 129 -0.44 27.04 -0.17
C LEU A 129 -1.37 28.25 -0.38
N LYS A 130 -0.91 29.27 -1.11
CA LYS A 130 -1.74 30.44 -1.44
C LYS A 130 -2.96 30.06 -2.29
N ARG A 131 -2.80 29.14 -3.25
CA ARG A 131 -3.92 28.64 -4.08
C ARG A 131 -4.94 27.87 -3.27
N LEU A 132 -4.50 27.07 -2.29
CA LEU A 132 -5.37 26.38 -1.35
C LEU A 132 -6.19 27.38 -0.51
N ARG A 133 -5.51 28.37 0.07
CA ARG A 133 -6.08 29.34 1.01
C ARG A 133 -6.93 30.43 0.36
N ARG A 134 -6.94 30.53 -0.97
CA ARG A 134 -7.68 31.57 -1.72
C ARG A 134 -9.19 31.49 -1.54
N THR A 135 -9.76 30.32 -1.29
CA THR A 135 -11.20 30.16 -1.04
C THR A 135 -11.47 29.16 0.06
N ILE A 136 -11.93 29.66 1.19
CA ILE A 136 -12.38 28.88 2.33
C ILE A 136 -13.86 28.50 2.10
N PRO A 137 -14.25 27.22 2.29
CA PRO A 137 -15.65 26.80 2.22
C PRO A 137 -16.52 27.46 3.29
N TYR A 138 -17.77 27.78 2.96
CA TYR A 138 -18.76 28.31 3.92
C TYR A 138 -19.44 27.20 4.73
N GLU A 139 -19.71 26.05 4.10
CA GLU A 139 -20.40 24.94 4.74
C GLU A 139 -19.51 24.34 5.85
N GLU A 140 -20.05 24.25 7.07
CA GLU A 140 -19.30 23.83 8.26
C GLU A 140 -18.66 22.44 8.13
N SER A 141 -19.35 21.49 7.48
CA SER A 141 -18.84 20.11 7.29
C SER A 141 -17.57 20.09 6.44
N ILE A 142 -17.57 20.85 5.35
CA ILE A 142 -16.51 20.97 4.36
C ILE A 142 -15.39 21.87 4.89
N LYS A 143 -15.75 22.93 5.63
CA LYS A 143 -14.82 23.85 6.28
C LYS A 143 -13.95 23.14 7.32
N ARG A 144 -14.53 22.25 8.14
CA ARG A 144 -13.75 21.41 9.07
C ARG A 144 -12.75 20.52 8.36
N TYR A 145 -13.18 19.91 7.24
CA TYR A 145 -12.30 19.07 6.43
C TYR A 145 -11.15 19.88 5.81
N TYR A 146 -11.46 21.06 5.27
CA TYR A 146 -10.48 22.02 4.78
C TYR A 146 -9.48 22.44 5.87
N ALA A 147 -9.96 22.82 7.05
CA ALA A 147 -9.11 23.27 8.16
C ALA A 147 -8.14 22.18 8.63
N ASN A 148 -8.61 20.93 8.66
CA ASN A 148 -7.77 19.78 8.97
C ASN A 148 -6.65 19.58 7.95
N ILE A 149 -6.95 19.75 6.66
CA ILE A 149 -5.95 19.65 5.59
C ILE A 149 -4.97 20.82 5.64
N ASP A 150 -5.45 22.06 5.76
CA ASP A 150 -4.59 23.26 5.84
C ASP A 150 -3.66 23.21 7.06
N ASN A 151 -4.16 22.76 8.22
CA ASN A 151 -3.33 22.56 9.42
C ASN A 151 -2.18 21.58 9.16
N TYR A 152 -2.48 20.43 8.54
CA TYR A 152 -1.45 19.44 8.23
C TYR A 152 -0.45 19.95 7.20
N LEU A 153 -0.92 20.58 6.12
CA LEU A 153 -0.03 21.10 5.07
C LEU A 153 0.86 22.23 5.59
N SER A 154 0.31 23.12 6.41
CA SER A 154 1.07 24.18 7.09
C SER A 154 2.18 23.59 7.96
N TRP A 155 1.84 22.65 8.85
CA TRP A 155 2.82 21.96 9.69
C TRP A 155 3.86 21.18 8.88
N TYR A 156 3.43 20.44 7.87
CA TYR A 156 4.34 19.61 7.07
C TYR A 156 5.32 20.47 6.27
N THR A 157 4.86 21.60 5.74
CA THR A 157 5.72 22.58 5.05
C THR A 157 6.78 23.15 5.99
N GLU A 158 6.37 23.53 7.20
CA GLU A 158 7.29 23.96 8.26
C GLU A 158 8.36 22.89 8.56
N GLN A 159 7.98 21.63 8.77
CA GLN A 159 8.93 20.56 9.06
C GLN A 159 9.92 20.34 7.91
N LYS A 160 9.46 20.50 6.66
CA LYS A 160 10.32 20.38 5.48
C LYS A 160 11.28 21.55 5.32
N PHE A 161 10.85 22.77 5.61
CA PHE A 161 11.74 23.94 5.64
C PHE A 161 12.78 23.84 6.76
N LEU A 162 12.38 23.38 7.94
CA LEU A 162 13.32 23.08 9.04
C LEU A 162 14.31 21.99 8.65
N SER A 163 13.87 20.95 7.93
CA SER A 163 14.75 19.93 7.39
C SER A 163 15.80 20.49 6.43
N ILE A 164 15.43 21.43 5.56
CA ILE A 164 16.38 22.11 4.66
C ILE A 164 17.39 22.91 5.49
N ILE A 165 16.93 23.72 6.45
CA ILE A 165 17.81 24.51 7.33
C ILE A 165 18.86 23.63 8.03
N ALA A 166 18.45 22.44 8.50
CA ALA A 166 19.33 21.52 9.21
C ALA A 166 20.43 20.88 8.33
N HIS A 167 20.20 20.74 7.01
CA HIS A 167 21.15 20.11 6.08
C HIS A 167 21.95 21.12 5.25
N LEU A 168 21.54 22.39 5.21
CA LEU A 168 22.32 23.45 4.54
C LEU A 168 23.67 23.69 5.23
N THR A 169 24.74 23.72 4.43
CA THR A 169 26.11 24.00 4.89
C THR A 169 26.22 25.37 5.56
N ARG A 170 27.31 25.59 6.31
CA ARG A 170 27.49 26.81 7.14
C ARG A 170 28.09 28.00 6.38
N ASP A 171 28.22 27.92 5.06
CA ASP A 171 28.80 29.00 4.26
C ASP A 171 27.97 30.28 4.30
N SER A 172 28.66 31.41 4.15
CA SER A 172 28.10 32.77 4.24
C SER A 172 26.92 33.00 3.30
N ASP A 173 26.95 32.36 2.14
CA ASP A 173 25.96 32.56 1.07
C ASP A 173 24.58 31.99 1.42
N TYR A 174 24.53 31.00 2.33
CA TYR A 174 23.27 30.40 2.78
C TYR A 174 22.66 31.11 3.99
N LYS A 175 23.32 32.13 4.56
CA LYS A 175 22.82 32.84 5.74
C LYS A 175 21.49 33.54 5.45
N THR A 176 21.39 34.23 4.32
CA THR A 176 20.18 34.94 3.88
C THR A 176 19.01 33.98 3.65
N ILE A 177 19.28 32.82 3.05
CA ILE A 177 18.27 31.78 2.78
C ILE A 177 17.79 31.13 4.07
N LYS A 178 18.70 30.85 5.00
CA LYS A 178 18.35 30.34 6.34
C LYS A 178 17.44 31.32 7.08
N GLU A 179 17.79 32.59 7.10
CA GLU A 179 16.95 33.64 7.69
C GLU A 179 15.58 33.69 7.02
N ARG A 180 15.51 33.67 5.68
CA ARG A 180 14.25 33.62 4.94
C ARG A 180 13.42 32.38 5.32
N LEU A 181 13.99 31.19 5.34
CA LEU A 181 13.29 29.96 5.72
C LEU A 181 12.75 30.02 7.16
N ILE A 182 13.52 30.57 8.11
CA ILE A 182 13.09 30.77 9.49
C ILE A 182 11.86 31.70 9.52
N THR A 183 11.90 32.84 8.81
CA THR A 183 10.74 33.75 8.77
C THR A 183 9.50 33.10 8.16
N LEU A 184 9.67 32.19 7.21
CA LEU A 184 8.55 31.45 6.60
C LEU A 184 7.98 30.40 7.56
N VAL A 185 8.83 29.70 8.30
CA VAL A 185 8.42 28.79 9.37
C VAL A 185 7.62 29.54 10.44
N GLU A 186 8.10 30.68 10.90
CA GLU A 186 7.40 31.52 11.89
C GLU A 186 6.04 32.01 11.36
N LYS A 187 5.96 32.37 10.07
CA LYS A 187 4.69 32.74 9.42
C LYS A 187 3.69 31.59 9.39
N GLU A 188 4.12 30.37 9.08
CA GLU A 188 3.24 29.20 9.10
C GLU A 188 2.81 28.84 10.53
N GLN A 189 3.69 28.97 11.52
CA GLN A 189 3.32 28.82 12.92
C GLN A 189 2.28 29.86 13.36
N ALA A 190 2.49 31.14 13.03
CA ALA A 190 1.54 32.21 13.31
C ALA A 190 0.20 32.00 12.61
N HIS A 191 0.20 31.52 11.36
CA HIS A 191 -1.02 31.17 10.64
C HIS A 191 -1.84 30.09 11.36
N ARG A 192 -1.19 29.04 11.89
CA ARG A 192 -1.87 27.97 12.64
C ARG A 192 -2.42 28.48 13.98
N ALA A 193 -1.70 29.37 14.65
CA ALA A 193 -2.13 30.00 15.89
C ALA A 193 -3.35 30.91 15.69
N LEU A 194 -3.33 31.77 14.66
CA LEU A 194 -4.42 32.69 14.31
C LEU A 194 -5.71 31.96 13.93
N ASN A 195 -5.61 30.82 13.26
CA ASN A 195 -6.77 30.02 12.87
C ASN A 195 -7.23 29.01 13.95
N HIS A 196 -6.58 28.99 15.11
CA HIS A 196 -6.89 28.09 16.23
C HIS A 196 -7.02 26.62 15.83
N TYR A 197 -6.14 26.14 14.95
CA TYR A 197 -6.23 24.77 14.47
C TYR A 197 -5.92 23.72 15.53
N ASN A 198 -5.11 24.07 16.52
CA ASN A 198 -4.67 23.20 17.60
C ASN A 198 -5.29 23.59 18.93
N SER A 199 -5.48 22.60 19.80
CA SER A 199 -5.84 22.87 21.18
C SER A 199 -4.60 23.30 21.96
N PRO A 200 -4.74 24.11 23.03
CA PRO A 200 -3.60 24.55 23.83
C PRO A 200 -2.73 23.38 24.32
N LYS A 201 -3.38 22.27 24.70
CA LYS A 201 -2.72 21.04 25.14
C LYS A 201 -1.95 20.31 24.03
N ALA A 202 -2.26 20.58 22.76
CA ALA A 202 -1.53 20.01 21.62
C ALA A 202 -0.34 20.90 21.24
N ASP A 203 -0.41 22.21 21.49
CA ASP A 203 0.72 23.11 21.26
C ASP A 203 1.82 22.96 22.32
N THR A 204 1.46 22.58 23.55
CA THR A 204 2.43 22.34 24.63
C THR A 204 3.10 20.96 24.58
N ASP A 205 2.42 19.95 24.05
CA ASP A 205 2.88 18.55 24.07
C ASP A 205 3.21 18.04 22.67
N ILE A 206 4.52 17.88 22.42
CA ILE A 206 5.08 17.41 21.15
C ILE A 206 4.49 16.05 20.73
N THR A 207 4.25 15.15 21.69
CA THR A 207 3.74 13.81 21.39
C THR A 207 2.30 13.87 20.88
N ARG A 208 1.47 14.73 21.48
CA ARG A 208 0.08 14.94 21.08
C ARG A 208 -0.01 15.64 19.73
N LEU A 209 0.87 16.61 19.47
CA LEU A 209 0.99 17.24 18.16
C LEU A 209 1.34 16.21 17.09
N SER A 210 2.39 15.42 17.30
CA SER A 210 2.84 14.37 16.36
C SER A 210 1.73 13.35 16.06
N ASN A 211 1.05 12.86 17.10
CA ASN A 211 -0.09 11.94 16.93
C ASN A 211 -1.24 12.55 16.13
N LYS A 212 -1.56 13.83 16.39
CA LYS A 212 -2.57 14.55 15.61
C LYS A 212 -2.16 14.69 14.15
N MET A 213 -0.90 15.04 13.87
CA MET A 213 -0.43 15.18 12.48
C MET A 213 -0.41 13.85 11.74
N ARG A 214 -0.09 12.75 12.42
CA ARG A 214 -0.23 11.39 11.87
C ARG A 214 -1.68 11.04 11.54
N LEU A 215 -2.64 11.47 12.37
CA LEU A 215 -4.06 11.31 12.09
C LEU A 215 -4.49 12.13 10.87
N LEU A 216 -4.05 13.40 10.78
CA LEU A 216 -4.39 14.27 9.64
C LEU A 216 -3.79 13.75 8.33
N ARG A 217 -2.59 13.19 8.35
CA ARG A 217 -2.01 12.48 7.19
C ARG A 217 -2.91 11.33 6.72
N ARG A 218 -3.39 10.50 7.65
CA ARG A 218 -4.34 9.43 7.34
C ARG A 218 -5.67 9.95 6.78
N LEU A 219 -6.13 11.10 7.26
CA LEU A 219 -7.36 11.75 6.77
C LEU A 219 -7.22 12.25 5.31
N ILE A 220 -6.01 12.64 4.89
CA ILE A 220 -5.70 12.95 3.49
C ILE A 220 -5.62 11.66 2.67
N GLU A 221 -5.04 10.59 3.22
CA GLU A 221 -4.88 9.32 2.49
C GLU A 221 -6.19 8.55 2.30
N HIS A 222 -7.09 8.56 3.29
CA HIS A 222 -8.28 7.69 3.32
C HIS A 222 -9.21 7.84 2.10
N PRO A 223 -9.57 9.06 1.62
CA PRO A 223 -10.45 9.19 0.46
C PRO A 223 -9.78 8.81 -0.86
N ILE A 224 -8.46 8.66 -0.87
CA ILE A 224 -7.67 8.40 -2.08
C ILE A 224 -7.32 6.91 -2.19
N ILE A 225 -7.07 6.25 -1.06
CA ILE A 225 -6.68 4.84 -1.01
C ILE A 225 -7.91 3.96 -1.20
N LEU A 226 -7.81 3.01 -2.14
CA LEU A 226 -8.83 2.02 -2.39
C LEU A 226 -8.82 0.95 -1.30
N ASN A 227 -10.01 0.56 -0.85
CA ASN A 227 -10.18 -0.54 0.09
C ASN A 227 -9.87 -1.86 -0.62
N GLU A 228 -9.01 -2.70 -0.04
CA GLU A 228 -8.69 -4.02 -0.59
C GLU A 228 -9.40 -5.16 0.13
N LYS A 229 -9.90 -6.13 -0.65
CA LYS A 229 -10.36 -7.43 -0.14
C LYS A 229 -9.54 -8.53 -0.79
N VAL A 230 -8.70 -9.18 0.00
CA VAL A 230 -7.86 -10.30 -0.44
C VAL A 230 -8.65 -11.60 -0.28
N THR A 231 -8.72 -12.39 -1.35
CA THR A 231 -9.36 -13.70 -1.36
C THR A 231 -8.38 -14.76 -1.85
N SER A 232 -8.23 -15.85 -1.09
CA SER A 232 -7.46 -17.02 -1.53
C SER A 232 -8.26 -17.79 -2.59
N LEU A 233 -7.64 -18.03 -3.74
CA LEU A 233 -8.23 -18.75 -4.85
C LEU A 233 -7.86 -20.24 -4.75
N GLY A 234 -8.78 -21.07 -5.24
CA GLY A 234 -8.51 -22.51 -5.38
C GLY A 234 -8.77 -23.34 -4.13
N ASN A 235 -9.34 -22.81 -3.05
CA ASN A 235 -9.77 -23.64 -1.91
C ASN A 235 -10.80 -24.71 -2.32
N ASN A 236 -11.82 -24.32 -3.09
CA ASN A 236 -12.82 -25.28 -3.59
C ASN A 236 -12.20 -26.27 -4.58
N MET A 237 -11.27 -25.79 -5.41
CA MET A 237 -10.53 -26.64 -6.35
C MET A 237 -9.65 -27.66 -5.61
N LYS A 238 -8.94 -27.24 -4.55
CA LYS A 238 -8.12 -28.12 -3.70
C LYS A 238 -8.98 -29.22 -3.05
N ARG A 239 -10.19 -28.87 -2.59
CA ARG A 239 -11.16 -29.84 -2.06
C ARG A 239 -11.63 -30.82 -3.14
N ALA A 240 -11.95 -30.33 -4.34
CA ALA A 240 -12.34 -31.18 -5.47
C ALA A 240 -11.21 -32.13 -5.88
N VAL A 241 -9.97 -31.66 -5.98
CA VAL A 241 -8.78 -32.48 -6.28
C VAL A 241 -8.55 -33.53 -5.20
N LYS A 242 -8.71 -33.18 -3.91
CA LYS A 242 -8.63 -34.15 -2.81
C LYS A 242 -9.71 -35.25 -2.94
N GLY A 243 -10.93 -34.87 -3.27
CA GLY A 243 -12.03 -35.80 -3.52
C GLY A 243 -11.75 -36.73 -4.70
N LEU A 244 -11.31 -36.17 -5.83
CA LEU A 244 -10.99 -36.91 -7.05
C LEU A 244 -9.81 -37.87 -6.83
N ALA A 245 -8.75 -37.43 -6.14
CA ALA A 245 -7.62 -38.28 -5.79
C ALA A 245 -8.05 -39.46 -4.91
N THR A 246 -8.86 -39.20 -3.89
CA THR A 246 -9.40 -40.25 -3.01
C THR A 246 -10.28 -41.22 -3.80
N GLY A 247 -11.13 -40.72 -4.69
CA GLY A 247 -12.01 -41.54 -5.53
C GLY A 247 -11.24 -42.45 -6.48
N LEU A 248 -10.26 -41.92 -7.22
CA LEU A 248 -9.43 -42.71 -8.14
C LEU A 248 -8.69 -43.85 -7.42
N ILE A 249 -8.13 -43.56 -6.25
CA ILE A 249 -7.43 -44.55 -5.45
C ILE A 249 -8.37 -45.60 -4.90
N MET A 250 -9.57 -45.21 -4.48
CA MET A 250 -10.59 -46.18 -4.06
C MET A 250 -10.98 -47.09 -5.22
N VAL A 251 -11.15 -46.57 -6.43
CA VAL A 251 -11.44 -47.40 -7.62
C VAL A 251 -10.32 -48.40 -7.87
N ILE A 252 -9.06 -47.96 -7.86
CA ILE A 252 -7.90 -48.86 -8.06
C ILE A 252 -7.84 -49.93 -6.97
N VAL A 253 -7.98 -49.54 -5.70
CA VAL A 253 -7.97 -50.47 -4.56
C VAL A 253 -9.10 -51.47 -4.66
N THR A 254 -10.32 -51.03 -5.00
CA THR A 254 -11.46 -51.92 -5.15
C THR A 254 -11.26 -52.91 -6.30
N ILE A 255 -10.76 -52.47 -7.45
CA ILE A 255 -10.45 -53.36 -8.58
C ILE A 255 -9.40 -54.40 -8.15
N THR A 256 -8.29 -53.96 -7.54
CA THR A 256 -7.24 -54.87 -7.07
C THR A 256 -7.75 -55.85 -6.01
N ALA A 257 -8.59 -55.39 -5.08
CA ALA A 257 -9.18 -56.24 -4.04
C ALA A 257 -10.12 -57.31 -4.64
N VAL A 258 -10.93 -56.94 -5.63
CA VAL A 258 -11.81 -57.88 -6.35
C VAL A 258 -10.98 -58.89 -7.14
N SER A 259 -9.97 -58.45 -7.90
CA SER A 259 -9.10 -59.37 -8.65
C SER A 259 -8.29 -60.31 -7.74
N ALA A 260 -7.82 -59.83 -6.59
CA ALA A 260 -7.14 -60.67 -5.60
C ALA A 260 -8.08 -61.71 -4.99
N ARG A 261 -9.36 -61.35 -4.78
CA ARG A 261 -10.40 -62.29 -4.32
C ARG A 261 -10.68 -63.36 -5.36
N ASP A 262 -10.82 -62.98 -6.63
CA ASP A 262 -11.10 -63.92 -7.72
C ASP A 262 -9.95 -64.93 -7.90
N TYR A 263 -8.70 -64.51 -7.65
CA TYR A 263 -7.53 -65.39 -7.77
C TYR A 263 -7.36 -66.36 -6.58
N TRP A 264 -7.71 -65.95 -5.35
CA TRP A 264 -7.49 -66.76 -4.15
C TRP A 264 -8.71 -67.56 -3.69
N GLY A 265 -9.91 -67.31 -4.25
CA GLY A 265 -11.10 -68.15 -4.15
C GLY A 265 -11.78 -68.20 -2.76
N GLU A 266 -11.03 -68.17 -1.67
CA GLU A 266 -11.50 -68.27 -0.29
C GLU A 266 -10.87 -67.18 0.61
N ILE A 267 -11.58 -66.82 1.70
CA ILE A 267 -11.06 -65.88 2.72
C ILE A 267 -10.07 -66.63 3.61
N THR A 268 -8.85 -66.86 3.09
CA THR A 268 -7.75 -67.48 3.84
C THR A 268 -6.95 -66.41 4.60
N ALA A 269 -6.18 -66.81 5.62
CA ALA A 269 -5.30 -65.90 6.37
C ALA A 269 -4.34 -65.10 5.45
N SER A 270 -3.86 -65.71 4.36
CA SER A 270 -3.07 -65.02 3.33
C SER A 270 -3.83 -63.84 2.72
N PHE A 271 -5.11 -64.02 2.37
CA PHE A 271 -5.98 -62.98 1.77
C PHE A 271 -6.09 -61.75 2.66
N ILE A 272 -6.26 -61.95 3.97
CA ILE A 272 -6.35 -60.85 4.95
C ILE A 272 -5.04 -60.05 5.01
N ILE A 273 -3.89 -60.73 4.94
CA ILE A 273 -2.56 -60.10 4.93
C ILE A 273 -2.38 -59.28 3.64
N ALA A 274 -2.72 -59.85 2.48
CA ALA A 274 -2.65 -59.14 1.21
C ALA A 274 -3.56 -57.90 1.18
N MET A 275 -4.78 -58.02 1.71
CA MET A 275 -5.73 -56.89 1.79
C MET A 275 -5.21 -55.76 2.68
N SER A 276 -4.62 -56.11 3.83
CA SER A 276 -3.98 -55.16 4.74
C SER A 276 -2.86 -54.39 4.03
N PHE A 277 -2.04 -55.09 3.24
CA PHE A 277 -0.96 -54.46 2.48
C PHE A 277 -1.50 -53.49 1.41
N ILE A 278 -2.52 -53.90 0.64
CA ILE A 278 -3.19 -53.03 -0.35
C ILE A 278 -3.74 -51.77 0.33
N TYR A 279 -4.34 -51.91 1.51
CA TYR A 279 -4.92 -50.79 2.23
C TYR A 279 -3.85 -49.85 2.85
N ALA A 280 -2.71 -50.39 3.27
CA ALA A 280 -1.57 -49.56 3.70
C ALA A 280 -0.98 -48.78 2.51
N LEU A 281 -0.82 -49.46 1.38
CA LEU A 281 -0.31 -48.89 0.14
C LEU A 281 -1.21 -47.74 -0.36
N ARG A 282 -2.53 -47.91 -0.27
CA ARG A 282 -3.53 -46.87 -0.56
C ARG A 282 -3.22 -45.54 0.14
N GLU A 283 -2.87 -45.59 1.42
CA GLU A 283 -2.70 -44.36 2.21
C GLU A 283 -1.45 -43.59 1.77
N ILE A 284 -0.37 -44.30 1.40
CA ILE A 284 0.85 -43.69 0.86
C ILE A 284 0.57 -43.03 -0.50
N PHE A 285 -0.04 -43.77 -1.43
CA PHE A 285 -0.32 -43.26 -2.78
C PHE A 285 -1.35 -42.12 -2.81
N LYS A 286 -2.20 -42.03 -1.78
CA LYS A 286 -3.23 -40.98 -1.66
C LYS A 286 -2.67 -39.59 -1.57
N ASP A 287 -1.63 -39.40 -0.78
CA ASP A 287 -1.02 -38.08 -0.66
C ASP A 287 -0.19 -37.72 -1.88
N ASP A 288 0.54 -38.69 -2.45
CA ASP A 288 1.33 -38.47 -3.67
C ASP A 288 0.47 -38.09 -4.88
N LEU A 289 -0.61 -38.84 -5.12
CA LEU A 289 -1.51 -38.58 -6.25
C LEU A 289 -2.27 -37.25 -6.06
N ARG A 290 -2.68 -36.93 -4.83
CA ARG A 290 -3.28 -35.63 -4.49
C ARG A 290 -2.33 -34.49 -4.82
N ASP A 291 -1.07 -34.60 -4.41
CA ASP A 291 -0.09 -33.53 -4.57
C ASP A 291 0.37 -33.39 -6.03
N MET A 292 0.51 -34.51 -6.76
CA MET A 292 0.75 -34.52 -8.21
C MET A 292 -0.38 -33.82 -8.98
N LEU A 293 -1.63 -34.23 -8.75
CA LEU A 293 -2.80 -33.62 -9.40
C LEU A 293 -2.93 -32.14 -9.07
N TRP A 294 -2.66 -31.77 -7.80
CA TRP A 294 -2.70 -30.38 -7.39
C TRP A 294 -1.63 -29.55 -8.09
N ARG A 295 -0.38 -30.02 -8.17
CA ARG A 295 0.70 -29.32 -8.88
C ARG A 295 0.37 -29.13 -10.36
N TRP A 296 -0.17 -30.16 -11.01
CA TRP A 296 -0.55 -30.08 -12.42
C TRP A 296 -1.68 -29.09 -12.68
N ILE A 297 -2.78 -29.16 -11.90
CA ILE A 297 -3.94 -28.28 -12.04
C ILE A 297 -3.62 -26.83 -11.67
N ARG A 298 -2.68 -26.62 -10.73
CA ARG A 298 -2.30 -25.31 -10.20
C ARG A 298 -1.26 -24.59 -11.05
N LYS A 299 -0.53 -25.28 -11.93
CA LYS A 299 0.53 -24.68 -12.75
C LYS A 299 -0.03 -23.49 -13.55
N GLY A 300 0.60 -22.32 -13.38
CA GLY A 300 0.24 -21.08 -14.09
C GLY A 300 -1.05 -20.38 -13.62
N LYS A 301 -1.71 -20.84 -12.55
CA LYS A 301 -2.97 -20.22 -12.07
C LYS A 301 -2.74 -19.25 -10.90
N PRO A 302 -3.53 -18.16 -10.82
CA PRO A 302 -3.42 -17.20 -9.72
C PRO A 302 -3.84 -17.84 -8.39
N LYS A 303 -3.02 -17.64 -7.36
CA LYS A 303 -3.26 -18.15 -6.00
C LYS A 303 -4.08 -17.19 -5.14
N TRP A 304 -3.98 -15.89 -5.40
CA TRP A 304 -4.70 -14.86 -4.66
C TRP A 304 -5.34 -13.87 -5.62
N ARG A 305 -6.48 -13.31 -5.21
CA ARG A 305 -7.15 -12.21 -5.90
C ARG A 305 -7.42 -11.09 -4.91
N ARG A 306 -6.94 -9.90 -5.24
CA ARG A 306 -7.28 -8.66 -4.56
C ARG A 306 -8.36 -7.94 -5.36
N ARG A 307 -9.47 -7.59 -4.70
CA ARG A 307 -10.51 -6.70 -5.26
C ARG A 307 -10.40 -5.35 -4.58
N TYR A 308 -10.46 -4.29 -5.37
CA TYR A 308 -10.38 -2.91 -4.89
C TYR A 308 -11.75 -2.26 -4.99
N PHE A 309 -12.14 -1.56 -3.93
CA PHE A 309 -13.38 -0.82 -3.84
C PHE A 309 -13.09 0.65 -3.57
N ASP A 310 -13.94 1.53 -4.09
CA ASP A 310 -13.88 2.95 -3.79
C ASP A 310 -14.16 3.17 -2.29
N PRO A 311 -13.35 3.98 -1.58
CA PRO A 311 -13.59 4.29 -0.17
C PRO A 311 -14.95 4.99 0.09
N SER A 312 -15.56 5.60 -0.94
CA SER A 312 -16.83 6.33 -0.83
C SER A 312 -18.08 5.51 -1.11
N THR A 313 -17.96 4.26 -1.57
CA THR A 313 -19.11 3.40 -1.96
C THR A 313 -19.37 2.26 -0.96
N ALA A 314 -19.11 2.49 0.33
CA ALA A 314 -19.44 1.55 1.40
C ALA A 314 -20.94 1.53 1.69
#